data_AF-A0A7X8Q7K1-F1
#
_entry.id   AF-A0A7X8Q7K1-F1
#
_cell.length_a   1.000
_cell.length_b   1.000
_cell.length_c   1.000
_cell.angle_alpha   90.00
_cell.angle_beta   90.00
_cell.angle_gamma   90.00
#
_symmetry.space_group_name_H-M   'P 1'
#
loop_
_entity.id
_entity.type
_entity.pdbx_description
1 polymer ?
#
loop_
_entity_poly.entity_id
_entity_poly.type
_entity_poly.pdbx_seq_one_letter_code
_entity_poly.pdbx_strand_id
1 'polypeptide(L)'
;MKKYIFFSVAIVIAFMFSSCELLQEEPPTKTKMEGVWKVSKITDMSTGADITSRVNFPITAFHLSSDGTIISTAGPLMMYVVYGNNKYTQIAGKVDQVFNYAGLDFNGGEFFIGGGVETRFTLEMKLEGLPGQKALTTLLEIIGIGNDYLDVVIYHKFINVKINFSENYETMFWEIDEQTTAQYNTKDKYGNYVLWQGWPVNSFSKVQIRLEKQVKDLRELVEEAVK
;
A
#
# COMPACT_ATOMS: atom_id res chain seq x y z
N MET A 1 -46.31 -12.73 -49.77
CA MET A 1 -45.50 -11.58 -49.33
C MET A 1 -45.40 -11.40 -47.80
N LYS A 2 -46.38 -11.83 -46.98
CA LYS A 2 -46.32 -11.71 -45.50
C LYS A 2 -45.30 -12.60 -44.76
N LYS A 3 -44.83 -13.71 -45.36
CA LYS A 3 -43.87 -14.63 -44.71
C LYS A 3 -42.41 -14.13 -44.71
N TYR A 4 -42.04 -13.26 -45.65
CA TYR A 4 -40.68 -12.72 -45.71
C TYR A 4 -40.46 -11.55 -44.75
N ILE A 5 -41.53 -10.87 -44.31
CA ILE A 5 -41.44 -9.75 -43.35
C ILE A 5 -41.15 -10.26 -41.93
N PHE A 6 -41.69 -11.42 -41.54
CA PHE A 6 -41.42 -12.02 -40.24
C PHE A 6 -39.99 -12.56 -40.10
N PHE A 7 -39.38 -13.00 -41.20
CA PHE A 7 -38.01 -13.52 -41.19
C PHE A 7 -36.98 -12.38 -41.05
N SER A 8 -37.25 -11.21 -41.62
CA SER A 8 -36.38 -10.03 -41.53
C SER A 8 -36.38 -9.40 -40.13
N VAL A 9 -37.49 -9.46 -39.40
CA VAL A 9 -37.57 -8.92 -38.02
C VAL A 9 -36.82 -9.81 -37.02
N ALA A 10 -36.82 -11.13 -37.21
CA ALA A 10 -36.10 -12.06 -36.34
C ALA A 10 -34.57 -11.91 -36.44
N ILE A 11 -34.03 -11.57 -37.62
CA ILE A 11 -32.60 -11.36 -37.83
C ILE A 11 -32.13 -10.05 -37.18
N VAL A 12 -32.93 -8.98 -37.22
CA VAL A 12 -32.59 -7.70 -36.58
C VAL A 12 -32.60 -7.80 -35.05
N ILE A 13 -33.48 -8.62 -34.47
CA ILE A 13 -33.50 -8.87 -33.02
C ILE A 13 -32.31 -9.74 -32.58
N ALA A 14 -31.86 -10.70 -33.39
CA ALA A 14 -30.67 -11.50 -33.08
C ALA A 14 -29.36 -10.68 -33.10
N PHE A 15 -29.27 -9.65 -33.93
CA PHE A 15 -28.13 -8.72 -33.94
C PHE A 15 -28.14 -7.74 -32.75
N MET A 16 -29.31 -7.44 -32.16
CA MET A 16 -29.41 -6.59 -30.96
C MET A 16 -28.93 -7.30 -29.67
N PHE A 17 -28.83 -8.63 -29.66
CA PHE A 17 -28.24 -9.38 -28.54
C PHE A 17 -26.76 -9.73 -28.74
N SER A 18 -26.19 -9.47 -29.93
CA SER A 18 -24.75 -9.67 -30.18
C SER A 18 -23.92 -8.42 -29.86
N SER A 19 -24.55 -7.27 -29.59
CA SER A 19 -23.88 -6.04 -29.19
C SER A 19 -23.85 -5.82 -27.68
N CYS A 20 -24.17 -6.84 -26.88
CA CYS A 20 -23.71 -6.88 -25.49
C CYS A 20 -22.27 -7.41 -25.47
N GLU A 21 -21.39 -6.77 -26.24
CA GLU A 21 -20.03 -6.59 -25.76
C GLU A 21 -20.21 -5.78 -24.48
N LEU A 22 -20.31 -6.51 -23.36
CA LEU A 22 -20.03 -5.99 -22.04
C LEU A 22 -18.69 -5.28 -22.22
N LEU A 23 -18.72 -3.95 -22.38
CA LEU A 23 -17.54 -3.13 -22.45
C LEU A 23 -16.66 -3.61 -21.30
N GLN A 24 -15.54 -4.25 -21.65
CA GLN A 24 -14.55 -4.69 -20.68
C GLN A 24 -13.84 -3.40 -20.24
N GLU A 25 -14.60 -2.53 -19.57
CA GLU A 25 -14.12 -1.32 -18.97
C GLU A 25 -13.08 -1.80 -17.95
N GLU A 26 -11.84 -1.40 -18.19
CA GLU A 26 -10.75 -1.74 -17.28
C GLU A 26 -11.21 -1.40 -15.86
N PRO A 27 -11.16 -2.35 -14.90
CA PRO A 27 -11.79 -2.13 -13.60
C PRO A 27 -11.18 -0.89 -12.93
N PRO A 28 -11.89 -0.23 -12.01
CA PRO A 28 -11.31 0.89 -11.28
C PRO A 28 -9.99 0.48 -10.61
N THR A 29 -9.00 1.38 -10.62
CA THR A 29 -7.68 1.10 -10.01
C THR A 29 -7.83 0.72 -8.54
N LYS A 30 -8.78 1.34 -7.83
CA LYS A 30 -9.11 1.00 -6.44
C LYS A 30 -9.44 -0.49 -6.27
N THR A 31 -10.35 -1.02 -7.10
CA THR A 31 -10.75 -2.42 -7.06
C THR A 31 -9.58 -3.36 -7.36
N LYS A 32 -8.67 -2.96 -8.26
CA LYS A 32 -7.45 -3.73 -8.55
C LYS A 32 -6.44 -3.73 -7.39
N MET A 33 -6.45 -2.70 -6.55
CA MET A 33 -5.57 -2.61 -5.38
C MET A 33 -6.04 -3.48 -4.23
N GLU A 34 -7.34 -3.80 -4.14
CA GLU A 34 -7.89 -4.55 -3.01
C GLU A 34 -7.27 -5.95 -2.87
N GLY A 35 -7.03 -6.38 -1.63
CA GLY A 35 -6.52 -7.72 -1.31
C GLY A 35 -5.21 -7.73 -0.52
N VAL A 36 -4.59 -8.91 -0.44
CA VAL A 36 -3.36 -9.13 0.31
C VAL A 36 -2.18 -9.21 -0.66
N TRP A 37 -1.21 -8.35 -0.43
CA TRP A 37 -0.05 -8.11 -1.28
C TRP A 37 1.24 -8.30 -0.50
N LYS A 38 2.08 -9.22 -0.94
CA LYS A 38 3.41 -9.44 -0.35
C LYS A 38 4.45 -8.66 -1.10
N VAL A 39 5.32 -7.94 -0.40
CA VAL A 39 6.45 -7.26 -1.04
C VAL A 39 7.50 -8.30 -1.44
N SER A 40 7.76 -8.39 -2.75
CA SER A 40 8.73 -9.34 -3.31
C SER A 40 10.06 -8.69 -3.68
N LYS A 41 10.06 -7.38 -3.99
CA LYS A 41 11.28 -6.64 -4.28
C LYS A 41 11.13 -5.15 -3.98
N ILE A 42 12.20 -4.54 -3.48
CA ILE A 42 12.31 -3.11 -3.25
C ILE A 42 13.61 -2.62 -3.86
N THR A 43 13.49 -1.67 -4.79
CA THR A 43 14.63 -1.06 -5.50
C THR A 43 14.75 0.39 -5.07
N ASP A 44 15.92 0.78 -4.58
CA ASP A 44 16.27 2.19 -4.38
C ASP A 44 16.48 2.84 -5.76
N MET A 45 15.66 3.83 -6.10
CA MET A 45 15.67 4.41 -7.45
C MET A 45 16.87 5.34 -7.68
N SER A 46 17.52 5.83 -6.62
CA SER A 46 18.70 6.69 -6.74
C SER A 46 19.97 5.91 -7.08
N THR A 47 20.04 4.66 -6.61
CA THR A 47 21.22 3.80 -6.77
C THR A 47 20.98 2.58 -7.67
N GLY A 48 19.72 2.22 -7.93
CA GLY A 48 19.32 0.98 -8.59
C GLY A 48 19.51 -0.27 -7.71
N ALA A 49 19.88 -0.11 -6.44
CA ALA A 49 20.18 -1.23 -5.56
C ALA A 49 18.91 -1.93 -5.05
N ASP A 50 18.94 -3.25 -5.01
CA ASP A 50 17.94 -4.04 -4.29
C ASP A 50 18.20 -3.94 -2.78
N ILE A 51 17.22 -3.40 -2.06
CA ILE A 51 17.30 -3.17 -0.61
C ILE A 51 16.37 -4.11 0.18
N THR A 52 15.71 -5.05 -0.49
CA THR A 52 14.67 -5.91 0.10
C THR A 52 15.14 -6.60 1.38
N SER A 53 16.35 -7.17 1.37
CA SER A 53 16.93 -7.86 2.54
C SER A 53 17.23 -6.97 3.74
N ARG A 54 17.26 -5.65 3.55
CA ARG A 54 17.56 -4.67 4.60
C ARG A 54 16.30 -4.15 5.31
N VAL A 55 15.17 -4.22 4.63
CA VAL A 55 13.91 -3.59 5.08
C VAL A 55 12.76 -4.58 5.22
N ASN A 56 12.93 -5.84 4.80
CA ASN A 56 11.99 -6.89 5.13
C ASN A 56 12.13 -7.30 6.62
N PHE A 57 11.07 -7.06 7.38
CA PHE A 57 10.69 -7.91 8.53
C PHE A 57 10.29 -9.29 7.97
N PRO A 58 10.33 -10.44 8.69
CA PRO A 58 10.34 -11.79 8.08
C PRO A 58 9.36 -11.99 6.91
N ILE A 59 8.20 -11.33 6.98
CA ILE A 59 7.36 -11.03 5.82
C ILE A 59 6.96 -9.54 5.86
N THR A 60 7.14 -8.82 4.74
CA THR A 60 6.54 -7.50 4.51
C THR A 60 5.33 -7.64 3.59
N ALA A 61 4.14 -7.27 4.09
CA ALA A 61 2.90 -7.37 3.34
C ALA A 61 1.95 -6.19 3.64
N PHE A 62 1.01 -5.96 2.72
CA PHE A 62 -0.07 -5.00 2.82
C PHE A 62 -1.39 -5.73 2.58
N HIS A 63 -2.37 -5.50 3.45
CA HIS A 63 -3.77 -5.77 3.19
C HIS A 63 -4.45 -4.44 2.88
N LEU A 64 -5.05 -4.34 1.69
CA LEU A 64 -5.70 -3.15 1.16
C LEU A 64 -7.20 -3.42 1.08
N SER A 65 -7.97 -2.72 1.90
CA SER A 65 -9.42 -2.87 2.02
C SER A 65 -10.17 -1.96 1.05
N SER A 66 -11.40 -2.32 0.72
CA SER A 66 -12.28 -1.55 -0.17
C SER A 66 -12.69 -0.18 0.38
N ASP A 67 -12.61 0.04 1.69
CA ASP A 67 -12.85 1.32 2.34
C ASP A 67 -11.63 2.26 2.32
N GLY A 68 -10.47 1.80 1.82
CA GLY A 68 -9.22 2.55 1.82
C GLY A 68 -8.31 2.22 3.01
N THR A 69 -8.69 1.33 3.92
CA THR A 69 -7.86 0.94 5.06
C THR A 69 -6.66 0.11 4.62
N ILE A 70 -5.51 0.34 5.25
CA ILE A 70 -4.29 -0.46 5.15
C ILE A 70 -4.01 -1.14 6.49
N ILE A 71 -3.75 -2.44 6.44
CA ILE A 71 -3.10 -3.18 7.53
C ILE A 71 -1.82 -3.78 6.98
N SER A 72 -0.66 -3.50 7.60
CA SER A 72 0.63 -3.89 7.01
C SER A 72 1.69 -4.29 8.04
N THR A 73 2.68 -5.05 7.62
CA THR A 73 3.93 -5.28 8.36
C THR A 73 5.08 -4.42 7.79
N ALA A 74 4.75 -3.35 7.08
CA ALA A 74 5.68 -2.55 6.29
C ALA A 74 6.38 -1.42 7.08
N GLY A 75 6.39 -1.48 8.41
CA GLY A 75 7.01 -0.46 9.26
C GLY A 75 8.46 -0.17 8.88
N PRO A 76 9.34 -1.19 8.85
CA PRO A 76 10.75 -0.99 8.48
C PRO A 76 10.95 -0.45 7.06
N LEU A 77 10.11 -0.87 6.10
CA LEU A 77 10.10 -0.31 4.75
C LEU A 77 9.73 1.19 4.78
N MET A 78 8.66 1.56 5.47
CA MET A 78 8.24 2.95 5.56
C MET A 78 9.26 3.82 6.31
N MET A 79 9.95 3.27 7.31
CA MET A 79 11.06 3.96 7.97
C MET A 79 12.22 4.21 6.99
N TYR A 80 12.55 3.24 6.13
CA TYR A 80 13.54 3.47 5.06
C TYR A 80 13.08 4.55 4.09
N VAL A 81 11.81 4.55 3.70
CA VAL A 81 11.25 5.60 2.83
C VAL A 81 11.41 6.97 3.50
N VAL A 82 11.00 7.14 4.76
CA VAL A 82 11.03 8.44 5.44
C VAL A 82 12.46 8.92 5.73
N TYR A 83 13.28 8.05 6.33
CA TYR A 83 14.56 8.45 6.94
C TYR A 83 15.78 8.08 6.09
N GLY A 84 15.59 7.26 5.06
CA GLY A 84 16.62 6.80 4.15
C GLY A 84 17.64 5.84 4.75
N ASN A 85 18.69 5.58 3.98
CA ASN A 85 19.76 4.70 4.39
C ASN A 85 20.71 5.42 5.34
N ASN A 86 20.48 5.28 6.64
CA ASN A 86 21.39 5.78 7.66
C ASN A 86 21.63 4.70 8.73
N LYS A 87 22.70 4.84 9.52
CA LYS A 87 23.01 3.84 10.56
C LYS A 87 21.87 3.66 11.55
N TYR A 88 21.09 4.72 11.78
CA TYR A 88 19.96 4.72 12.70
C TYR A 88 18.77 3.90 12.16
N THR A 89 18.43 3.96 10.86
CA THR A 89 17.39 3.12 10.26
C THR A 89 17.80 1.65 10.20
N GLN A 90 19.09 1.36 9.94
CA GLN A 90 19.60 0.00 9.98
C GLN A 90 19.58 -0.60 11.39
N ILE A 91 19.91 0.20 12.41
CA ILE A 91 19.90 -0.23 13.81
C ILE A 91 18.47 -0.37 14.31
N ALA A 92 17.62 0.64 14.10
CA ALA A 92 16.22 0.61 14.50
C ALA A 92 15.46 -0.54 13.85
N GLY A 93 15.62 -0.75 12.54
CA GLY A 93 15.01 -1.89 11.84
C GLY A 93 15.44 -3.24 12.42
N LYS A 94 16.72 -3.39 12.81
CA LYS A 94 17.23 -4.60 13.47
C LYS A 94 16.78 -4.73 14.92
N VAL A 95 16.72 -3.64 15.67
CA VAL A 95 16.30 -3.63 17.07
C VAL A 95 14.82 -3.96 17.16
N ASP A 96 13.97 -3.31 16.37
CA ASP A 96 12.54 -3.63 16.31
C ASP A 96 12.34 -5.08 15.80
N GLN A 97 13.17 -5.57 14.88
CA GLN A 97 13.17 -6.98 14.44
C GLN A 97 13.58 -7.98 15.52
N VAL A 98 14.56 -7.65 16.36
CA VAL A 98 15.04 -8.52 17.44
C VAL A 98 14.07 -8.54 18.61
N PHE A 99 13.49 -7.39 18.97
CA PHE A 99 12.55 -7.30 20.10
C PHE A 99 11.13 -7.76 19.75
N ASN A 100 10.67 -7.60 18.49
CA ASN A 100 9.37 -8.07 18.03
C ASN A 100 9.39 -9.45 17.35
N TYR A 101 10.44 -10.26 17.53
CA TYR A 101 10.50 -11.59 16.88
C TYR A 101 9.37 -12.55 17.33
N ALA A 102 8.68 -12.25 18.43
CA ALA A 102 7.57 -13.04 18.97
C ALA A 102 6.17 -12.57 18.53
N GLY A 103 6.05 -11.43 17.82
CA GLY A 103 4.76 -10.86 17.41
C GLY A 103 4.80 -10.21 16.02
N LEU A 104 3.76 -10.44 15.21
CA LEU A 104 3.54 -9.66 14.00
C LEU A 104 2.94 -8.32 14.42
N ASP A 105 3.78 -7.28 14.47
CA ASP A 105 3.29 -5.92 14.64
C ASP A 105 2.67 -5.42 13.34
N PHE A 106 1.40 -5.02 13.41
CA PHE A 106 0.68 -4.44 12.29
C PHE A 106 0.69 -2.91 12.41
N ASN A 107 1.20 -2.25 11.38
CA ASN A 107 1.05 -0.82 11.18
C ASN A 107 -0.20 -0.57 10.34
N GLY A 108 -1.05 0.33 10.86
CA GLY A 108 -2.21 0.83 10.15
C GLY A 108 -1.85 1.92 9.14
N GLY A 109 -2.76 2.16 8.21
CA GLY A 109 -2.67 3.26 7.25
C GLY A 109 -3.95 3.41 6.47
N GLU A 110 -3.94 4.32 5.51
CA GLU A 110 -5.02 4.54 4.57
C GLU A 110 -4.45 4.79 3.18
N PHE A 111 -5.21 4.46 2.14
CA PHE A 111 -4.93 4.88 0.77
C PHE A 111 -6.13 5.59 0.16
N PHE A 112 -5.84 6.60 -0.65
CA PHE A 112 -6.84 7.43 -1.30
C PHE A 112 -6.57 7.47 -2.80
N ILE A 113 -7.60 7.14 -3.59
CA ILE A 113 -7.53 7.12 -5.05
C ILE A 113 -8.86 7.59 -5.64
N GLY A 114 -8.80 8.25 -6.78
CA GLY A 114 -9.97 8.71 -7.53
C GLY A 114 -10.81 7.54 -8.07
N GLY A 115 -11.97 7.87 -8.64
CA GLY A 115 -12.80 6.90 -9.34
C GLY A 115 -12.26 6.59 -10.73
N GLY A 116 -12.47 5.35 -11.20
CA GLY A 116 -12.02 4.91 -12.52
C GLY A 116 -10.56 4.44 -12.54
N VAL A 117 -9.91 4.58 -13.70
CA VAL A 117 -8.53 4.13 -13.92
C VAL A 117 -7.57 5.29 -13.64
N GLU A 118 -6.94 5.22 -12.48
CA GLU A 118 -5.93 6.16 -12.01
C GLU A 118 -4.54 5.53 -12.05
N THR A 119 -3.51 6.35 -12.31
CA THR A 119 -2.10 5.92 -12.34
C THR A 119 -1.32 6.40 -11.12
N ARG A 120 -1.96 7.17 -10.24
CA ARG A 120 -1.38 7.69 -9.00
C ARG A 120 -2.39 7.67 -7.87
N PHE A 121 -1.90 7.51 -6.65
CA PHE A 121 -2.72 7.49 -5.44
C PHE A 121 -1.99 8.17 -4.28
N THR A 122 -2.68 8.35 -3.16
CA THR A 122 -2.10 8.83 -1.91
C THR A 122 -1.99 7.68 -0.92
N LEU A 123 -0.81 7.51 -0.32
CA LEU A 123 -0.52 6.52 0.71
C LEU A 123 -0.31 7.25 2.05
N GLU A 124 -1.09 6.93 3.08
CA GLU A 124 -0.87 7.40 4.46
C GLU A 124 -0.52 6.20 5.35
N MET A 125 0.66 6.24 5.99
CA MET A 125 1.11 5.18 6.89
C MET A 125 1.28 5.71 8.31
N LYS A 126 0.71 5.01 9.28
CA LYS A 126 0.91 5.28 10.70
C LYS A 126 2.24 4.66 11.14
N LEU A 127 3.18 5.48 11.61
CA LEU A 127 4.38 5.01 12.28
C LEU A 127 4.30 5.42 13.75
N GLU A 128 4.41 4.43 14.63
CA GLU A 128 4.42 4.64 16.07
C GLU A 128 5.86 4.82 16.54
N GLY A 129 6.12 5.97 17.17
CA GLY A 129 7.43 6.37 17.65
C GLY A 129 8.39 6.79 16.53
N LEU A 130 9.51 7.35 16.95
CA LEU A 130 10.73 7.41 16.17
C LEU A 130 11.33 5.99 16.07
N PRO A 131 12.07 5.67 15.00
CA PRO A 131 12.75 4.38 14.86
C PRO A 131 13.47 3.91 16.15
N GLY A 132 13.18 2.69 16.62
CA GLY A 132 13.79 2.10 17.84
C GLY A 132 13.25 2.63 19.17
N GLN A 133 12.26 3.52 19.14
CA GLN A 133 11.62 4.04 20.34
C GLN A 133 10.75 2.99 21.03
N LYS A 134 10.06 2.12 20.29
CA LYS A 134 9.28 1.02 20.87
C LYS A 134 10.16 0.10 21.72
N ALA A 135 11.31 -0.32 21.19
CA ALA A 135 12.27 -1.12 21.96
C ALA A 135 12.82 -0.37 23.18
N LEU A 136 13.06 0.95 23.08
CA LEU A 136 13.45 1.77 24.22
C LEU A 136 12.33 1.85 25.27
N THR A 137 11.08 2.09 24.87
CA THR A 137 9.90 2.09 25.74
C THR A 137 9.76 0.73 26.43
N THR A 138 9.83 -0.38 25.70
CA THR A 138 9.78 -1.74 26.26
C THR A 138 10.91 -1.99 27.25
N LEU A 139 12.14 -1.55 26.97
CA LEU A 139 13.26 -1.67 27.91
C LEU A 139 13.01 -0.86 29.19
N LEU A 140 12.50 0.37 29.04
CA LEU A 140 12.18 1.25 30.16
C LEU A 140 11.03 0.70 31.01
N GLU A 141 10.00 0.12 30.39
CA GLU A 141 8.89 -0.57 31.05
C GLU A 141 9.37 -1.79 31.85
N ILE A 142 10.27 -2.61 31.28
CA ILE A 142 10.86 -3.77 31.96
C ILE A 142 11.60 -3.37 33.25
N ILE A 143 12.23 -2.18 33.27
CA ILE A 143 12.91 -1.65 34.46
C ILE A 143 12.00 -0.74 35.32
N GLY A 144 10.70 -0.70 35.05
CA GLY A 144 9.69 0.00 35.86
C GLY A 144 9.59 1.50 35.64
N ILE A 145 10.11 2.02 34.52
CA ILE A 145 10.04 3.44 34.15
C ILE A 145 8.96 3.60 33.06
N GLY A 146 7.80 4.15 33.43
CA GLY A 146 6.77 4.55 32.46
C GLY A 146 7.22 5.79 31.67
N ASN A 147 7.00 5.78 30.35
CA ASN A 147 7.44 6.87 29.46
C ASN A 147 6.39 7.23 28.39
N ASP A 148 5.20 7.62 28.83
CA ASP A 148 4.08 8.00 27.96
C ASP A 148 4.42 9.14 26.96
N TYR A 149 5.45 9.94 27.23
CA TYR A 149 5.91 11.02 26.34
C TYR A 149 6.71 10.51 25.13
N LEU A 150 7.12 9.23 25.13
CA LEU A 150 7.83 8.60 24.03
C LEU A 150 6.88 8.04 22.95
N ASP A 151 5.60 7.87 23.22
CA ASP A 151 4.67 7.28 22.26
C ASP A 151 4.07 8.33 21.30
N VAL A 152 4.92 8.90 20.43
CA VAL A 152 4.47 9.84 19.40
C VAL A 152 4.11 9.09 18.13
N VAL A 153 2.83 9.15 17.75
CA VAL A 153 2.36 8.61 16.47
C VAL A 153 2.48 9.68 15.38
N ILE A 154 3.17 9.34 14.30
CA ILE A 154 3.31 10.21 13.13
C ILE A 154 2.68 9.53 11.91
N TYR A 155 1.71 10.22 11.32
CA TYR A 155 1.08 9.87 10.06
C TYR A 155 1.93 10.40 8.91
N HIS A 156 2.47 9.47 8.11
CA HIS A 156 3.30 9.79 6.97
C HIS A 156 2.50 9.64 5.69
N LYS A 157 2.14 10.78 5.10
CA LYS A 157 1.37 10.86 3.87
C LYS A 157 2.30 11.09 2.69
N PHE A 158 2.22 10.22 1.69
CA PHE A 158 2.89 10.30 0.40
C PHE A 158 1.82 10.50 -0.67
N ILE A 159 1.76 11.70 -1.24
CA ILE A 159 0.78 12.12 -2.24
C ILE A 159 1.39 11.90 -3.62
N ASN A 160 0.59 11.41 -4.56
CA ASN A 160 1.00 11.11 -5.94
C ASN A 160 1.98 9.92 -6.06
N VAL A 161 1.85 8.88 -5.22
CA VAL A 161 2.56 7.62 -5.42
C VAL A 161 2.08 6.99 -6.71
N LYS A 162 2.99 6.66 -7.62
CA LYS A 162 2.64 6.04 -8.90
C LYS A 162 2.31 4.56 -8.71
N ILE A 163 1.30 4.09 -9.42
CA ILE A 163 0.83 2.71 -9.38
C ILE A 163 0.69 2.14 -10.78
N ASN A 164 1.16 0.91 -10.96
CA ASN A 164 0.96 0.11 -12.16
C ASN A 164 0.70 -1.36 -11.80
N PHE A 165 0.13 -2.11 -12.73
CA PHE A 165 -0.10 -3.54 -12.60
C PHE A 165 0.55 -4.30 -13.74
N SER A 166 0.91 -5.57 -13.51
CA SER A 166 1.19 -6.50 -14.60
C SER A 166 -0.08 -6.80 -15.40
N GLU A 167 0.08 -7.26 -16.64
CA GLU A 167 -1.04 -7.58 -17.55
C GLU A 167 -2.04 -8.59 -16.95
N ASN A 168 -1.54 -9.51 -16.11
CA ASN A 168 -2.35 -10.52 -15.43
C ASN A 168 -2.83 -10.09 -14.03
N TYR A 169 -2.56 -8.86 -13.59
CA TYR A 169 -2.94 -8.32 -12.27
C TYR A 169 -2.38 -9.08 -11.04
N GLU A 170 -1.44 -9.99 -11.23
CA GLU A 170 -0.77 -10.72 -10.14
C GLU A 170 0.34 -9.92 -9.47
N THR A 171 0.83 -8.87 -10.14
CA THR A 171 1.88 -7.99 -9.63
C THR A 171 1.43 -6.54 -9.67
N MET A 172 1.62 -5.85 -8.55
CA MET A 172 1.41 -4.41 -8.41
C MET A 172 2.75 -3.73 -8.16
N PHE A 173 2.95 -2.56 -8.76
CA PHE A 173 4.16 -1.77 -8.63
C PHE A 173 3.81 -0.41 -8.06
N TRP A 174 4.47 -0.04 -6.96
CA TRP A 174 4.41 1.32 -6.41
C TRP A 174 5.73 2.02 -6.66
N GLU A 175 5.67 3.28 -7.08
CA GLU A 175 6.83 4.15 -7.26
C GLU A 175 6.64 5.41 -6.43
N ILE A 176 7.48 5.55 -5.41
CA ILE A 176 7.70 6.80 -4.69
C ILE A 176 8.78 7.54 -5.48
N ASP A 177 8.34 8.40 -6.38
CA ASP A 177 9.17 9.06 -7.39
C ASP A 177 9.29 10.57 -7.15
N GLU A 178 9.93 11.29 -8.08
CA GLU A 178 10.11 12.74 -8.01
C GLU A 178 8.80 13.55 -8.09
N GLN A 179 7.69 12.93 -8.49
CA GLN A 179 6.36 13.58 -8.48
C GLN A 179 5.62 13.34 -7.16
N THR A 180 6.14 12.47 -6.30
CA THR A 180 5.58 12.22 -4.98
C THR A 180 5.92 13.41 -4.06
N THR A 181 4.96 13.82 -3.24
CA THR A 181 5.18 14.83 -2.20
C THR A 181 4.80 14.25 -0.84
N ALA A 182 5.41 14.72 0.25
CA ALA A 182 5.16 14.19 1.58
C ALA A 182 4.54 15.23 2.53
N GLN A 183 3.69 14.76 3.43
CA GLN A 183 3.18 15.51 4.57
C GLN A 183 3.24 14.63 5.82
N TYR A 184 3.73 15.19 6.92
CA TYR A 184 3.86 14.47 8.18
C TYR A 184 3.02 15.15 9.25
N ASN A 185 2.20 14.38 9.94
CA ASN A 185 1.26 14.92 10.91
C ASN A 185 1.20 14.07 12.18
N THR A 186 1.02 14.70 13.33
CA THR A 186 0.49 14.05 14.52
C THR A 186 -1.02 14.31 14.62
N LYS A 187 -1.69 13.72 15.62
CA LYS A 187 -3.07 14.09 15.97
C LYS A 187 -3.09 14.73 17.35
N ASP A 188 -3.88 15.79 17.49
CA ASP A 188 -4.16 16.37 18.81
C ASP A 188 -5.11 15.47 19.62
N LYS A 189 -5.42 15.87 20.85
CA LYS A 189 -6.34 15.12 21.73
C LYS A 189 -7.79 15.02 21.20
N TYR A 190 -8.14 15.78 20.16
CA TYR A 190 -9.43 15.76 19.50
C TYR A 190 -9.39 14.97 18.18
N GLY A 191 -8.23 14.43 17.80
CA GLY A 191 -8.05 13.68 16.55
C GLY A 191 -7.75 14.55 15.33
N ASN A 192 -7.58 15.86 15.47
CA ASN A 192 -7.26 16.74 14.36
C ASN A 192 -5.80 16.60 13.96
N TYR A 193 -5.52 16.64 12.65
CA TYR A 193 -4.14 16.65 12.15
C TYR A 193 -3.41 17.93 12.56
N VAL A 194 -2.24 17.76 13.15
CA VAL A 194 -1.29 18.83 13.46
C VAL A 194 -0.03 18.58 12.65
N LEU A 195 0.47 19.60 11.95
CA LEU A 195 1.69 19.46 11.15
C LEU A 195 2.89 19.12 12.04
N TRP A 196 3.60 18.06 11.70
CA TRP A 196 4.82 17.65 12.38
C TRP A 196 6.04 18.08 11.56
N GLN A 197 6.93 18.86 12.19
CA GLN A 197 8.12 19.42 11.55
C GLN A 197 9.43 18.73 11.99
N GLY A 198 9.34 17.58 12.66
CA GLY A 198 10.52 16.90 13.21
C GLY A 198 11.40 16.19 12.18
N TRP A 199 10.93 16.05 10.93
CA TRP A 199 11.73 15.53 9.81
C TRP A 199 11.43 16.26 8.50
N PRO A 200 12.43 16.50 7.62
CA PRO A 200 12.20 17.18 6.35
C PRO A 200 11.32 16.35 5.39
N VAL A 201 10.23 16.94 4.91
CA VAL A 201 9.31 16.31 3.95
C VAL A 201 9.88 16.16 2.53
N ASN A 202 11.02 16.80 2.23
CA ASN A 202 11.67 16.73 0.92
C ASN A 202 12.79 15.67 0.87
N SER A 203 13.07 14.99 1.98
CA SER A 203 14.26 14.14 2.15
C SER A 203 13.96 12.64 2.16
N PHE A 204 12.74 12.22 1.79
CA PHE A 204 12.40 10.80 1.71
C PHE A 204 13.08 10.11 0.51
N SER A 205 13.28 8.80 0.64
CA SER A 205 13.90 7.92 -0.35
C SER A 205 12.94 7.61 -1.48
N LYS A 206 13.48 7.55 -2.69
CA LYS A 206 12.73 7.25 -3.90
C LYS A 206 12.87 5.76 -4.14
N VAL A 207 11.76 5.05 -4.17
CA VAL A 207 11.77 3.58 -4.19
C VAL A 207 10.73 3.06 -5.16
N GLN A 208 11.06 1.93 -5.79
CA GLN A 208 10.11 1.09 -6.48
C GLN A 208 9.85 -0.15 -5.63
N ILE A 209 8.57 -0.41 -5.33
CA ILE A 209 8.12 -1.54 -4.54
C ILE A 209 7.34 -2.46 -5.47
N ARG A 210 7.78 -3.71 -5.60
CA ARG A 210 7.07 -4.77 -6.30
C ARG A 210 6.29 -5.59 -5.28
N LEU A 211 4.99 -5.71 -5.51
CA LEU A 211 4.07 -6.46 -4.69
C LEU A 211 3.46 -7.62 -5.49
N GLU A 212 3.38 -8.79 -4.87
CA GLU A 212 2.78 -10.00 -5.43
C GLU A 212 1.51 -10.35 -4.68
N LYS A 213 0.43 -10.55 -5.43
CA LYS A 213 -0.87 -10.91 -4.88
C LYS A 213 -0.76 -12.27 -4.17
N GLN A 214 -1.37 -12.40 -2.99
CA GLN A 214 -1.30 -13.64 -2.19
C GLN A 214 -2.64 -14.36 -2.09
N VAL A 215 -3.75 -13.68 -2.39
CA VAL A 215 -5.09 -14.23 -2.28
C VAL A 215 -5.84 -13.89 -3.55
N LYS A 216 -6.56 -14.89 -4.08
CA LYS A 216 -7.41 -14.69 -5.24
C LYS A 216 -8.52 -13.71 -4.93
N ASP A 217 -8.84 -12.83 -5.87
CA ASP A 217 -10.00 -11.95 -5.70
C ASP A 217 -11.31 -12.68 -6.03
N LEU A 218 -12.44 -12.04 -5.70
CA LEU A 218 -13.76 -12.60 -5.97
C LEU A 218 -13.99 -12.83 -7.47
N ARG A 219 -13.38 -12.01 -8.35
CA ARG A 219 -13.51 -12.16 -9.81
C ARG A 219 -12.83 -13.45 -10.26
N GLU A 220 -11.61 -13.70 -9.82
CA GLU A 220 -10.87 -14.94 -10.10
C GLU A 220 -11.62 -16.17 -9.60
N LEU A 221 -12.25 -16.09 -8.43
CA LEU A 221 -13.10 -17.17 -7.91
C LEU A 221 -14.35 -17.40 -8.78
N VAL A 222 -14.98 -16.34 -9.28
CA VAL A 222 -16.15 -16.42 -10.16
C VAL A 222 -15.77 -16.93 -11.56
N GLU A 223 -14.67 -16.46 -12.13
CA GLU A 223 -14.15 -16.92 -13.43
C GLU A 223 -13.76 -18.40 -13.40
N GLU A 224 -13.23 -18.89 -12.28
CA GLU A 224 -12.94 -20.32 -12.08
C GLU A 224 -14.21 -21.15 -11.91
N ALA A 225 -15.25 -20.63 -11.25
CA ALA A 225 -16.52 -21.33 -11.05
C ALA A 225 -17.37 -21.47 -12.32
N VAL A 226 -17.10 -20.65 -13.35
CA VAL A 226 -17.82 -20.63 -14.63
C VAL A 226 -17.12 -21.48 -15.71
N LYS A 227 -15.92 -22.04 -15.42
CA LYS A 227 -15.21 -23.02 -16.25
C LYS A 227 -15.61 -24.45 -15.90
#